data_AF-A0A3B9XGL2-F1
#
_entry.id   AF-A0A3B9XGL2-F1
#
_cell.length_a   1.000
_cell.length_b   1.000
_cell.length_c   1.000
_cell.angle_alpha   90.00
_cell.angle_beta   90.00
_cell.angle_gamma   90.00
#
_symmetry.space_group_name_H-M   'P 1'
#
loop_
_entity.id
_entity.type
_entity.pdbx_description
1 polymer ?
#
loop_
_entity_poly.entity_id
_entity_poly.type
_entity_poly.pdbx_seq_one_letter_code
_entity_poly.pdbx_strand_id
1 'polypeptide(L)'
;MLDSSQANLWSLPRRKPFVKINPRCKQDFTQVYINTEGYVMPCCWIGNHPFLQDFFDFLGTDAEQTNLKNLSLNEILKSAAFQKIESSWDSETPFRPCRIMCQRKYSEDQNLRGDNEIATLEIEKE
;
A
#
# COMPACT_ATOMS: atom_id res chain seq x y z
N MET A 1 40.96 9.13 37.48
CA MET A 1 39.66 9.65 37.03
C MET A 1 39.49 9.20 35.58
N LEU A 2 38.70 8.15 35.35
CA LEU A 2 38.45 7.61 34.01
C LEU A 2 37.14 8.23 33.51
N ASP A 3 37.22 8.92 32.38
CA ASP A 3 36.11 9.56 31.67
C ASP A 3 35.14 8.48 31.16
N SER A 4 33.91 8.50 31.66
CA SER A 4 32.84 7.55 31.41
C SER A 4 31.93 7.93 30.23
N SER A 5 32.42 8.71 29.27
CA SER A 5 31.61 9.24 28.16
C SER A 5 31.56 8.38 26.87
N GLN A 6 32.12 7.18 26.85
CA GLN A 6 31.97 6.27 25.69
C GLN A 6 30.73 5.38 25.82
N ALA A 7 29.56 5.95 25.54
CA ALA A 7 28.36 5.16 25.29
C ALA A 7 28.56 4.29 24.03
N ASN A 8 28.52 2.97 24.19
CA ASN A 8 28.66 2.00 23.10
C ASN A 8 27.55 2.21 22.05
N LEU A 9 27.94 2.72 20.87
CA LEU A 9 27.08 2.91 19.68
C LEU A 9 26.35 1.62 19.22
N TRP A 10 26.79 0.45 19.68
CA TRP A 10 26.17 -0.85 19.43
C TRP A 10 24.91 -1.15 20.28
N SER A 11 24.62 -0.34 21.29
CA SER A 11 23.46 -0.50 22.17
C SER A 11 22.20 0.22 21.67
N LEU A 12 22.31 1.00 20.60
CA LEU A 12 21.15 1.66 20.01
C LEU A 12 20.30 0.65 19.23
N PRO A 13 18.97 0.58 19.47
CA PRO A 13 18.10 -0.28 18.69
C PRO A 13 18.22 0.12 17.23
N ARG A 14 18.60 -0.84 16.36
CA ARG A 14 18.63 -0.60 14.91
C ARG A 14 17.20 -0.21 14.50
N ARG A 15 17.00 1.06 14.13
CA ARG A 15 15.73 1.50 13.55
C ARG A 15 15.48 0.65 12.31
N LYS A 16 14.33 -0.03 12.26
CA LYS A 16 13.94 -0.80 11.07
C LYS A 16 13.87 0.20 9.90
N PRO A 17 14.44 -0.13 8.73
CA PRO A 17 14.42 0.77 7.59
C PRO A 17 12.97 1.09 7.21
N PHE A 18 12.71 2.37 6.95
CA PHE A 18 11.42 2.84 6.47
C PHE A 18 11.04 2.08 5.20
N VAL A 19 9.83 1.51 5.17
CA VAL A 19 9.35 0.72 4.05
C VAL A 19 8.54 1.60 3.11
N LYS A 20 9.11 1.91 1.94
CA LYS A 20 8.37 2.62 0.89
C LYS A 20 7.40 1.65 0.18
N ILE A 21 6.10 1.89 0.34
CA ILE A 21 5.05 1.15 -0.36
C ILE A 21 4.81 1.77 -1.74
N ASN A 22 4.73 0.92 -2.76
CA ASN A 22 4.36 1.29 -4.12
C ASN A 22 3.05 0.59 -4.49
N PRO A 23 1.89 1.20 -4.15
CA PRO A 23 0.60 0.53 -4.22
C PRO A 23 0.17 0.30 -5.67
N ARG A 24 0.33 -0.93 -6.17
CA ARG A 24 -0.09 -1.29 -7.54
C ARG A 24 -1.60 -1.08 -7.76
N CYS A 25 -2.39 -1.15 -6.70
CA CYS A 25 -3.82 -0.85 -6.70
C CYS A 25 -4.18 0.63 -6.84
N LYS A 26 -3.20 1.54 -6.99
CA LYS A 26 -3.41 2.96 -7.32
C LYS A 26 -2.66 3.37 -8.59
N GLN A 27 -2.11 2.40 -9.32
CA GLN A 27 -1.39 2.60 -10.57
C GLN A 27 -2.30 2.26 -11.76
N ASP A 28 -1.74 2.38 -12.95
CA ASP A 28 -2.40 2.03 -14.21
C ASP A 28 -2.84 0.56 -14.17
N PHE A 29 -4.12 0.31 -14.49
CA PHE A 29 -4.84 -0.97 -14.34
C PHE A 29 -5.22 -1.35 -12.89
N THR A 30 -5.89 -0.42 -12.20
CA THR A 30 -6.47 -0.68 -10.88
C THR A 30 -7.58 -1.75 -10.95
N GLN A 31 -7.38 -2.89 -10.29
CA GLN A 31 -8.39 -3.94 -10.15
C GLN A 31 -8.80 -4.08 -8.68
N VAL A 32 -10.05 -3.71 -8.39
CA VAL A 32 -10.70 -4.03 -7.12
C VAL A 32 -11.09 -5.51 -7.13
N TYR A 33 -10.99 -6.16 -5.96
CA TYR A 33 -11.37 -7.55 -5.82
C TYR A 33 -12.63 -7.64 -4.97
N ILE A 34 -13.57 -8.50 -5.37
CA ILE A 34 -14.82 -8.73 -4.65
C ILE A 34 -14.92 -10.23 -4.38
N ASN A 35 -15.07 -10.64 -3.12
CA ASN A 35 -15.25 -12.04 -2.79
C ASN A 35 -16.73 -12.47 -2.91
N THR A 36 -16.98 -13.77 -2.73
CA THR A 36 -18.32 -14.37 -2.79
C THR A 36 -19.28 -13.86 -1.72
N GLU A 37 -18.79 -13.22 -0.66
CA GLU A 37 -19.60 -12.65 0.42
C GLU A 37 -19.94 -11.17 0.21
N GLY A 38 -19.43 -10.57 -0.88
CA GLY A 38 -19.67 -9.17 -1.24
C GLY A 38 -18.70 -8.17 -0.61
N TYR A 39 -17.63 -8.62 0.06
CA TYR A 39 -16.59 -7.73 0.55
C TYR A 39 -15.67 -7.28 -0.59
N VAL A 40 -15.47 -5.97 -0.69
CA VAL A 40 -14.64 -5.29 -1.67
C VAL A 40 -13.28 -4.99 -1.06
N MET A 41 -12.22 -5.40 -1.73
CA MET A 41 -10.84 -5.20 -1.34
C MET A 41 -10.11 -4.39 -2.42
N PRO A 42 -9.11 -3.58 -2.04
CA PRO A 42 -8.39 -2.73 -2.99
C PRO A 42 -7.49 -3.51 -3.95
N CYS A 43 -7.18 -4.78 -3.67
CA CYS A 43 -6.43 -5.64 -4.60
C CYS A 43 -6.72 -7.13 -4.39
N CYS A 44 -6.49 -7.95 -5.42
CA CYS A 44 -6.73 -9.39 -5.40
C CYS A 44 -5.83 -10.15 -4.40
N TRP A 45 -4.65 -9.64 -4.07
CA TRP A 45 -3.77 -10.27 -3.07
C TRP A 45 -4.44 -10.37 -1.71
N ILE A 46 -5.21 -9.36 -1.31
CA ILE A 46 -5.90 -9.32 -0.01
C ILE A 46 -7.00 -10.39 0.06
N GLY A 47 -7.65 -10.72 -1.06
CA GLY A 47 -8.68 -11.74 -1.13
C GLY A 47 -8.21 -13.17 -0.86
N ASN A 48 -6.90 -13.41 -0.83
CA ASN A 48 -6.31 -14.73 -0.60
C ASN A 48 -5.97 -14.94 0.88
N HIS A 49 -6.02 -16.20 1.33
CA HIS A 49 -5.50 -16.57 2.65
C HIS A 49 -3.96 -16.49 2.67
N PRO A 50 -3.31 -15.97 3.74
CA PRO A 50 -3.89 -15.48 5.00
C PRO A 50 -4.29 -14.00 5.02
N PHE A 51 -4.09 -13.26 3.92
CA PHE A 51 -4.28 -11.80 3.89
C PHE A 51 -5.73 -11.35 4.05
N LEU A 52 -6.70 -12.24 3.79
CA LEU A 52 -8.11 -11.96 4.04
C LEU A 52 -8.37 -11.76 5.54
N GLN A 53 -7.76 -12.57 6.42
CA GLN A 53 -7.90 -12.38 7.85
C GLN A 53 -7.20 -11.08 8.31
N ASP A 54 -5.99 -10.82 7.80
CA ASP A 54 -5.27 -9.57 8.09
C ASP A 54 -6.13 -8.34 7.75
N PHE A 55 -6.91 -8.40 6.66
CA PHE A 55 -7.81 -7.31 6.25
C PHE A 55 -8.91 -7.05 7.27
N PHE A 56 -9.60 -8.09 7.73
CA PHE A 56 -10.63 -7.96 8.75
C PHE A 56 -10.04 -7.49 10.09
N ASP A 57 -8.89 -8.04 10.49
CA ASP A 57 -8.22 -7.66 11.74
C ASP A 57 -7.75 -6.20 11.70
N PHE A 58 -7.21 -5.74 10.56
CA PHE A 58 -6.72 -4.38 10.38
C PHE A 58 -7.85 -3.35 10.35
N LEU A 59 -8.97 -3.68 9.71
CA LEU A 59 -10.12 -2.79 9.63
C LEU A 59 -10.94 -2.79 10.92
N GLY A 60 -11.06 -3.94 11.59
CA GLY A 60 -11.93 -4.10 12.75
C GLY A 60 -13.39 -3.82 12.37
N THR A 61 -14.06 -2.96 13.13
CA THR A 61 -15.45 -2.57 12.87
C THR A 61 -15.64 -1.85 11.53
N ASP A 62 -14.60 -1.22 10.99
CA ASP A 62 -14.68 -0.53 9.70
C ASP A 62 -14.87 -1.51 8.52
N ALA A 63 -14.64 -2.82 8.73
CA ALA A 63 -14.78 -3.83 7.68
C ALA A 63 -16.21 -3.88 7.09
N GLU A 64 -17.25 -3.54 7.86
CA GLU A 64 -18.62 -3.49 7.37
C GLU A 64 -18.82 -2.45 6.25
N GLN A 65 -17.99 -1.40 6.23
CA GLN A 65 -17.99 -0.37 5.18
C GLN A 65 -17.38 -0.87 3.86
N THR A 66 -16.94 -2.13 3.81
CA THR A 66 -16.38 -2.74 2.61
C THR A 66 -17.32 -3.74 1.96
N ASN A 67 -18.54 -3.94 2.49
CA ASN A 67 -19.48 -4.92 1.95
C ASN A 67 -20.56 -4.27 1.06
N LEU A 68 -20.78 -4.84 -0.13
CA LEU A 68 -21.79 -4.40 -1.09
C LEU A 68 -23.24 -4.55 -0.62
N LYS A 69 -23.48 -5.31 0.46
CA LYS A 69 -24.80 -5.38 1.12
C LYS A 69 -25.16 -4.09 1.84
N ASN A 70 -24.15 -3.31 2.25
CA ASN A 70 -24.33 -2.12 3.09
C ASN A 70 -24.16 -0.82 2.30
N LEU A 71 -23.24 -0.81 1.33
CA LEU A 71 -22.84 0.39 0.58
C LEU A 71 -22.65 0.08 -0.90
N SER A 72 -22.85 1.07 -1.76
CA SER A 72 -22.48 0.98 -3.18
C SER A 72 -20.96 0.93 -3.35
N LEU A 73 -20.48 0.38 -4.48
CA LEU A 73 -19.05 0.34 -4.77
C LEU A 73 -18.38 1.72 -4.67
N ASN A 74 -19.02 2.78 -5.17
CA ASN A 74 -18.47 4.15 -5.10
C ASN A 74 -18.37 4.68 -3.66
N GLU A 75 -19.32 4.35 -2.79
CA GLU A 75 -19.27 4.69 -1.37
C GLU A 75 -18.19 3.89 -0.65
N ILE A 76 -18.04 2.60 -0.96
CA ILE A 76 -16.99 1.74 -0.40
C ILE A 76 -15.61 2.28 -0.75
N LEU A 77 -15.37 2.65 -2.02
CA LEU A 77 -14.07 3.18 -2.46
C LEU A 77 -13.72 4.54 -1.81
N LYS A 78 -14.70 5.23 -1.23
CA LYS A 78 -14.52 6.50 -0.50
C LYS A 78 -14.64 6.33 1.02
N SER A 79 -14.88 5.11 1.51
CA SER A 79 -15.13 4.80 2.91
C SER A 79 -13.89 5.04 3.80
N ALA A 80 -14.12 5.16 5.11
CA ALA A 80 -13.04 5.26 6.07
C ALA A 80 -12.16 4.00 6.05
N ALA A 81 -12.74 2.83 5.75
CA ALA A 81 -12.01 1.57 5.62
C ALA A 81 -10.93 1.63 4.52
N PHE A 82 -11.28 2.11 3.32
CA PHE A 82 -10.31 2.26 2.24
C PHE A 82 -9.26 3.34 2.56
N GLN A 83 -9.69 4.48 3.09
CA GLN A 83 -8.78 5.55 3.52
C GLN A 83 -7.78 5.07 4.59
N LYS A 84 -8.22 4.22 5.53
CA LYS A 84 -7.36 3.62 6.58
C LYS A 84 -6.26 2.76 5.97
N ILE A 85 -6.56 1.94 4.96
CA ILE A 85 -5.55 1.15 4.24
C ILE A 85 -4.57 2.08 3.52
N GLU A 86 -5.05 3.10 2.83
CA GLU A 86 -4.23 4.06 2.08
C GLU A 86 -3.29 4.84 3.01
N SER A 87 -3.82 5.35 4.13
CA SER A 87 -3.04 6.09 5.14
C SER A 87 -1.93 5.23 5.78
N SER A 88 -2.07 3.90 5.75
CA SER A 88 -1.05 3.01 6.32
C SER A 88 0.23 2.98 5.47
N TRP A 89 0.17 3.31 4.18
CA TRP A 89 1.29 3.15 3.26
C TRP A 89 2.49 4.03 3.59
N ASP A 90 2.24 5.19 4.20
CA ASP A 90 3.28 6.14 4.63
C ASP A 90 3.64 6.01 6.12
N SER A 91 3.04 5.05 6.83
CA SER A 91 3.28 4.83 8.26
C SER A 91 4.52 3.96 8.52
N GLU A 92 5.02 3.95 9.76
CA GLU A 92 6.09 3.03 10.19
C GLU A 92 5.68 1.55 10.13
N THR A 93 4.37 1.28 10.16
CA THR A 93 3.79 -0.06 10.14
C THR A 93 2.70 -0.19 9.08
N PRO A 94 3.07 -0.23 7.78
CA PRO A 94 2.08 -0.37 6.71
C PRO A 94 1.27 -1.66 6.83
N PHE A 95 0.06 -1.62 6.31
CA PHE A 95 -0.82 -2.79 6.23
C PHE A 95 -0.04 -3.99 5.68
N ARG A 96 -0.04 -5.09 6.44
CA ARG A 96 0.89 -6.22 6.23
C ARG A 96 0.87 -6.76 4.80
N PRO A 97 -0.28 -7.00 4.14
CA PRO A 97 -0.32 -7.41 2.74
C PRO A 97 0.34 -6.41 1.79
N CYS A 98 0.12 -5.10 1.99
CA CYS A 98 0.79 -4.05 1.22
C CYS A 98 2.31 -4.07 1.44
N ARG A 99 2.76 -4.25 2.69
CA ARG A 99 4.18 -4.39 3.00
C ARG A 99 4.81 -5.60 2.30
N ILE A 100 4.12 -6.73 2.20
CA ILE A 100 4.68 -7.93 1.58
C ILE A 100 4.65 -7.83 0.05
N MET A 101 3.54 -7.36 -0.52
CA MET A 101 3.31 -7.39 -1.98
C MET A 101 3.77 -6.14 -2.71
N CYS A 102 3.80 -4.99 -2.04
CA CYS A 102 4.01 -3.67 -2.65
C CYS A 102 5.23 -2.93 -2.09
N GLN A 103 5.98 -3.49 -1.13
CA GLN A 103 7.27 -2.92 -0.72
C GLN A 103 8.24 -2.97 -1.91
N ARG A 104 8.74 -1.81 -2.34
CA ARG A 104 9.87 -1.78 -3.28
C ARG A 104 11.13 -2.26 -2.58
N LYS A 105 11.94 -3.08 -3.25
CA LYS A 105 13.35 -3.21 -2.89
C LYS A 105 14.07 -1.99 -3.47
N TYR A 106 14.86 -1.31 -2.65
CA TYR A 106 15.62 -0.10 -3.00
C TYR A 106 16.49 -0.26 -4.28
N SER A 107 16.78 -1.48 -4.72
CA SER A 107 17.59 -1.79 -5.90
C SER A 107 16.89 -1.66 -7.27
N GLU A 108 15.59 -1.38 -7.34
CA GLU A 108 14.85 -1.30 -8.61
C GLU A 108 14.77 0.10 -9.24
N ASP A 109 15.30 1.14 -8.58
CA ASP A 109 15.17 2.53 -9.03
C ASP A 109 16.11 2.93 -10.19
N GLN A 110 16.95 2.03 -10.73
CA GLN A 110 17.83 2.33 -11.86
C GLN A 110 17.34 1.82 -13.23
N ASN A 111 16.27 1.01 -13.31
CA ASN A 111 15.89 0.34 -14.57
C ASN A 111 14.41 0.45 -14.99
N LEU A 112 13.58 1.29 -14.36
CA LEU A 112 12.14 1.41 -14.71
C LEU A 112 11.70 2.81 -15.16
N ARG A 113 12.65 3.68 -15.47
CA ARG A 113 12.41 4.87 -16.32
C ARG A 113 13.32 4.78 -17.54
N GLY A 114 13.12 3.72 -18.32
CA GLY A 114 13.47 3.75 -19.73
C GLY A 114 12.48 4.67 -20.43
N ASP A 115 13.02 5.78 -20.89
CA ASP A 115 12.45 6.81 -21.75
C ASP A 115 11.25 6.36 -22.60
N ASN A 116 10.09 6.98 -22.36
CA ASN A 116 9.12 7.25 -23.40
C ASN A 116 8.88 8.75 -23.38
N GLU A 117 9.82 9.47 -23.98
CA GLU A 117 9.56 10.76 -24.63
C GLU A 117 8.31 10.55 -25.50
N ILE A 118 7.19 11.14 -25.08
CA ILE A 118 6.03 11.31 -25.95
C ILE A 118 6.50 12.28 -27.02
N ALA A 119 6.91 11.75 -28.17
CA ALA A 119 7.11 12.51 -29.38
C ALA A 119 5.83 13.32 -29.63
N THR A 120 5.97 14.64 -29.49
CA THR A 120 4.95 15.62 -29.80
C THR A 120 4.79 15.58 -31.32
N LEU A 121 3.73 14.93 -31.81
CA LEU A 121 3.29 15.15 -33.19
C LEU A 121 2.47 16.44 -33.18
N GLU A 122 3.15 17.52 -33.55
CA GLU A 122 2.55 18.78 -33.97
C GLU A 122 1.59 18.49 -35.12
N ILE A 123 0.29 18.65 -34.86
CA ILE A 123 -0.70 18.76 -35.94
C ILE A 123 -0.61 20.20 -36.42
N GLU A 124 0.22 20.43 -37.44
CA GLU A 124 0.19 21.68 -38.19
C GLU A 124 -1.19 21.85 -38.83
N LYS A 125 -1.79 22.99 -38.51
CA LYS A 125 -2.92 23.57 -39.24
C LYS A 125 -2.37 24.15 -40.53
N GLU A 126 -2.89 23.69 -41.67
CA GLU A 126 -3.45 24.51 -42.76
C GLU A 126 -4.06 23.63 -43.86
#